data_AF-A0A0K1EM22-F1
#
_entry.id   AF-A0A0K1EM22-F1
#
_cell.length_a   1.000
_cell.length_b   1.000
_cell.length_c   1.000
_cell.angle_alpha   90.00
_cell.angle_beta   90.00
_cell.angle_gamma   90.00
#
_symmetry.space_group_name_H-M   'P 1'
#
loop_
_entity.id
_entity.type
_entity.pdbx_description
1 polymer ?
#
loop_
_entity_poly.entity_id
_entity_poly.type
_entity_poly.pdbx_seq_one_letter_code
_entity_poly.pdbx_strand_id
1 'polypeptide(L)'
;MWRSSWNDMGALRGVVVAVLLGAPAACVVQSGGPADAQPSEMQAAPEGASPGSENAAQPADVDREPTAPQAGVKRWQPPARNELPSQVDGNNQAPEAERGLVGTWHSSSCGPRAYERVLNLQAGGRFEASDLVSPCPPGVTCVWSGIVGRRGVYVVQGNEIIFRLEGPKPSQGTPFPDKMVIDPETSGPAEQVGSAYCVYKRER
;
A
#
# COMPACT_ATOMS: atom_id res chain seq x y z
N MET A 1 40.46 28.78 -10.54
CA MET A 1 41.49 27.85 -10.03
C MET A 1 41.50 27.92 -8.51
N TRP A 2 40.79 27.03 -7.82
CA TRP A 2 40.90 26.84 -6.37
C TRP A 2 41.03 25.34 -6.11
N ARG A 3 42.18 24.94 -5.56
CA ARG A 3 42.48 23.59 -5.08
C ARG A 3 42.17 23.59 -3.58
N SER A 4 41.26 22.72 -3.14
CA SER A 4 41.18 22.36 -1.73
C SER A 4 41.26 20.84 -1.62
N SER A 5 42.48 20.42 -1.34
CA SER A 5 42.90 19.12 -0.84
C SER A 5 42.15 18.81 0.45
N TRP A 6 41.44 17.69 0.52
CA TRP A 6 41.10 17.05 1.78
C TRP A 6 41.80 15.71 1.81
N ASN A 7 42.76 15.63 2.73
CA ASN A 7 43.57 14.48 3.02
C ASN A 7 42.71 13.31 3.50
N ASP A 8 42.96 12.19 2.86
CA ASP A 8 43.06 10.86 3.44
C ASP A 8 43.73 10.88 4.82
N MET A 9 43.06 10.35 5.85
CA MET A 9 43.70 9.84 7.07
C MET A 9 42.72 8.87 7.75
N GLY A 10 43.09 7.59 7.70
CA GLY A 10 42.25 6.49 8.11
C GLY A 10 42.20 6.24 9.62
N ALA A 11 41.46 5.20 9.98
CA ALA A 11 41.71 4.38 11.16
C ALA A 11 40.93 3.08 11.02
N LEU A 12 41.61 2.05 10.52
CA LEU A 12 41.28 0.65 10.78
C LEU A 12 41.21 0.47 12.31
N ARG A 13 40.03 0.19 12.85
CA ARG A 13 39.89 -0.39 14.19
C ARG A 13 39.22 -1.73 14.06
N GLY A 14 40.03 -2.76 14.23
CA GLY A 14 39.62 -4.16 14.25
C GLY A 14 38.60 -4.41 15.35
N VAL A 15 37.55 -5.15 14.98
CA VAL A 15 36.61 -5.71 15.94
C VAL A 15 37.12 -7.09 16.33
N VAL A 16 37.48 -7.23 17.60
CA VAL A 16 37.76 -8.50 18.26
C VAL A 16 36.46 -9.29 18.34
N VAL A 17 36.35 -10.39 17.60
CA VAL A 17 35.26 -11.35 17.74
C VAL A 17 35.60 -12.27 18.91
N ALA A 18 34.99 -12.00 20.07
CA ALA A 18 34.96 -12.93 21.18
C ALA A 18 33.90 -14.01 20.90
N VAL A 19 34.37 -15.22 20.57
CA VAL A 19 33.52 -16.42 20.46
C VAL A 19 33.18 -16.87 21.89
N LEU A 20 31.98 -16.52 22.35
CA LEU A 20 31.39 -17.12 23.56
C LEU A 20 30.62 -18.37 23.15
N LEU A 21 31.26 -19.52 23.37
CA LEU A 21 30.63 -20.84 23.41
C LEU A 21 29.69 -20.88 24.63
N GLY A 22 28.40 -20.65 24.39
CA GLY A 22 27.32 -20.78 25.36
C GLY A 22 26.46 -22.01 25.08
N ALA A 23 26.22 -22.78 26.15
CA ALA A 23 25.69 -24.14 26.21
C ALA A 23 24.34 -24.43 25.52
N PRO A 24 24.06 -25.71 25.17
CA PRO A 24 22.76 -26.15 24.68
C PRO A 24 21.72 -26.16 25.83
N ALA A 25 20.79 -25.21 25.80
CA ALA A 25 19.60 -25.28 26.66
C ALA A 25 18.60 -26.27 26.03
N ALA A 26 18.37 -27.37 26.73
CA ALA A 26 17.35 -28.35 26.41
C ALA A 26 15.96 -27.69 26.42
N CYS A 27 15.26 -27.70 25.29
CA CYS A 27 13.83 -27.39 25.26
C CYS A 27 13.06 -28.56 25.85
N VAL A 28 12.47 -28.34 27.02
CA VAL A 28 11.40 -29.15 27.59
C VAL A 28 10.26 -29.23 26.59
N VAL A 29 9.93 -30.47 26.20
CA VAL A 29 8.68 -30.83 25.51
C VAL A 29 7.53 -30.62 26.49
N GLN A 30 6.70 -29.60 26.24
CA GLN A 30 5.41 -29.43 26.92
C GLN A 30 4.35 -30.15 26.08
N SER A 31 4.17 -31.44 26.34
CA SER A 31 3.09 -32.26 25.82
C SER A 31 1.81 -32.04 26.63
N GLY A 32 0.68 -31.82 25.94
CA GLY A 32 -0.62 -32.27 26.42
C GLY A 32 -1.64 -31.18 26.75
N GLY A 33 -2.63 -31.06 25.87
CA GLY A 33 -3.92 -30.47 26.17
C GLY A 33 -4.89 -30.74 25.01
N PRO A 34 -5.79 -31.73 25.10
CA PRO A 34 -6.88 -31.87 24.15
C PRO A 34 -7.91 -30.76 24.42
N ALA A 35 -8.09 -29.85 23.48
CA ALA A 35 -9.24 -28.96 23.49
C ALA A 35 -10.38 -29.69 22.78
N ASP A 36 -11.43 -29.97 23.54
CA ASP A 36 -12.69 -30.55 23.10
C ASP A 36 -13.20 -29.86 21.83
N ALA A 37 -13.44 -30.69 20.81
CA ALA A 37 -14.20 -30.31 19.64
C ALA A 37 -15.67 -30.16 20.04
N GLN A 38 -16.15 -28.91 20.16
CA GLN A 38 -17.59 -28.65 20.12
C GLN A 38 -18.07 -28.67 18.66
N PRO A 39 -18.93 -29.61 18.25
CA PRO A 39 -19.66 -29.47 17.00
C PRO A 39 -20.62 -28.29 17.13
N SER A 40 -20.37 -27.23 16.36
CA SER A 40 -21.36 -26.17 16.17
C SER A 40 -22.46 -26.74 15.28
N GLU A 41 -23.59 -27.01 15.93
CA GLU A 41 -24.89 -27.35 15.39
C GLU A 41 -25.26 -26.33 14.29
N MET A 42 -25.30 -26.79 13.04
CA MET A 42 -25.89 -26.03 11.94
C MET A 42 -27.41 -26.01 12.15
N GLN A 43 -27.91 -24.94 12.78
CA GLN A 43 -29.34 -24.65 12.78
C GLN A 43 -29.74 -24.24 11.36
N ALA A 44 -30.48 -25.14 10.71
CA ALA A 44 -31.16 -24.90 9.46
C ALA A 44 -32.11 -23.71 9.61
N ALA A 45 -31.99 -22.74 8.70
CA ALA A 45 -32.96 -21.67 8.56
C ALA A 45 -34.29 -22.26 8.03
N PRO A 46 -35.45 -21.84 8.55
CA PRO A 46 -36.74 -22.29 8.05
C PRO A 46 -36.98 -21.76 6.64
N GLU A 47 -37.35 -22.67 5.75
CA GLU A 47 -37.94 -22.40 4.44
C GLU A 47 -39.26 -21.62 4.63
N GLY A 48 -39.16 -20.30 4.62
CA GLY A 48 -40.30 -19.39 4.55
C GLY A 48 -40.75 -19.25 3.09
N ALA A 49 -41.77 -20.03 2.72
CA ALA A 49 -42.52 -19.87 1.50
C ALA A 49 -43.04 -18.42 1.34
N SER A 50 -42.69 -17.76 0.24
CA SER A 50 -43.39 -16.56 -0.21
C SER A 50 -44.48 -16.95 -1.22
N PRO A 51 -45.76 -16.63 -0.95
CA PRO A 51 -46.83 -16.80 -1.92
C PRO A 51 -46.71 -15.76 -3.03
N GLY A 52 -47.12 -16.16 -4.22
CA GLY A 52 -47.07 -15.36 -5.43
C GLY A 52 -47.86 -14.06 -5.35
N SER A 53 -47.37 -13.07 -6.08
CA SER A 53 -48.19 -12.01 -6.65
C SER A 53 -47.92 -11.97 -8.13
N GLU A 54 -48.81 -12.63 -8.88
CA GLU A 54 -49.15 -12.24 -10.23
C GLU A 54 -49.57 -10.76 -10.20
N ASN A 55 -48.86 -9.92 -10.93
CA ASN A 55 -49.47 -8.71 -11.44
C ASN A 55 -48.95 -8.44 -12.85
N ALA A 56 -49.85 -8.74 -13.78
CA ALA A 56 -50.14 -8.04 -15.02
C ALA A 56 -48.98 -7.41 -15.79
N ALA A 57 -48.82 -7.93 -17.01
CA ALA A 57 -48.11 -7.32 -18.12
C ALA A 57 -48.31 -5.79 -18.20
N GLN A 58 -47.20 -5.06 -18.13
CA GLN A 58 -47.10 -3.71 -18.67
C GLN A 58 -46.28 -3.75 -19.98
N PRO A 59 -46.67 -2.93 -20.97
CA PRO A 59 -46.10 -2.97 -22.31
C PRO A 59 -44.66 -2.45 -22.34
N ALA A 60 -43.92 -2.94 -23.33
CA ALA A 60 -42.59 -2.48 -23.71
C ALA A 60 -42.57 -0.97 -23.91
N ASP A 61 -41.82 -0.25 -23.06
CA ASP A 61 -41.52 1.15 -23.27
C ASP A 61 -40.07 1.45 -22.84
N VAL A 62 -39.28 1.75 -23.87
CA VAL A 62 -38.02 2.49 -23.92
C VAL A 62 -36.80 1.97 -23.14
N ASP A 63 -35.80 1.59 -23.93
CA ASP A 63 -34.36 1.92 -23.76
C ASP A 63 -34.12 3.24 -23.01
N ARG A 64 -34.25 3.25 -21.69
CA ARG A 64 -33.66 4.27 -20.83
C ARG A 64 -32.54 3.61 -20.07
N GLU A 65 -31.38 3.57 -20.72
CA GLU A 65 -30.09 3.44 -20.06
C GLU A 65 -30.10 4.36 -18.83
N PRO A 66 -29.99 3.82 -17.60
CA PRO A 66 -29.94 4.63 -16.40
C PRO A 66 -28.71 5.52 -16.50
N THR A 67 -28.93 6.79 -16.84
CA THR A 67 -27.91 7.82 -16.75
C THR A 67 -27.67 8.03 -15.25
N ALA A 68 -26.82 7.18 -14.67
CA ALA A 68 -26.30 7.40 -13.34
C ALA A 68 -25.74 8.83 -13.35
N PRO A 69 -26.14 9.70 -12.40
CA PRO A 69 -25.55 11.01 -12.30
C PRO A 69 -24.06 10.78 -12.18
N GLN A 70 -23.31 11.21 -13.20
CA GLN A 70 -21.87 11.26 -13.14
C GLN A 70 -21.57 12.28 -12.05
N ALA A 71 -21.52 11.82 -10.80
CA ALA A 71 -20.98 12.55 -9.68
C ALA A 71 -19.63 12.99 -10.20
N GLY A 72 -19.49 14.30 -10.47
CA GLY A 72 -18.36 14.86 -11.17
C GLY A 72 -17.12 14.47 -10.41
N VAL A 73 -16.51 13.35 -10.83
CA VAL A 73 -15.17 12.96 -10.47
C VAL A 73 -14.37 14.07 -11.09
N LYS A 74 -14.13 15.10 -10.28
CA LYS A 74 -13.23 16.18 -10.56
C LYS A 74 -11.90 15.48 -10.73
N ARG A 75 -11.65 15.03 -11.97
CA ARG A 75 -10.44 14.32 -12.37
C ARG A 75 -9.35 15.22 -11.86
N TRP A 76 -8.65 14.77 -10.83
CA TRP A 76 -7.69 15.61 -10.15
C TRP A 76 -6.62 15.90 -11.20
N GLN A 77 -6.65 17.13 -11.69
CA GLN A 77 -5.60 17.59 -12.59
C GLN A 77 -4.39 17.77 -11.69
N PRO A 78 -3.26 17.11 -12.00
CA PRO A 78 -2.02 17.43 -11.32
C PRO A 78 -1.86 18.96 -11.37
N PRO A 79 -1.49 19.63 -10.26
CA PRO A 79 -1.24 21.05 -10.28
C PRO A 79 -0.33 21.33 -11.47
N ALA A 80 -0.70 22.35 -12.25
CA ALA A 80 0.08 22.76 -13.41
C ALA A 80 1.57 22.75 -13.02
N ARG A 81 2.38 22.06 -13.81
CA ARG A 81 3.79 21.69 -13.59
C ARG A 81 4.74 22.90 -13.43
N ASN A 82 4.20 24.09 -13.18
CA ASN A 82 4.84 25.37 -13.45
C ASN A 82 5.62 25.97 -12.29
N GLU A 83 5.65 25.37 -11.09
CA GLU A 83 6.45 25.91 -9.97
C GLU A 83 7.14 24.84 -9.14
N LEU A 84 7.65 23.78 -9.77
CA LEU A 84 8.78 23.07 -9.17
C LEU A 84 10.02 23.95 -9.38
N PRO A 85 10.78 24.31 -8.32
CA PRO A 85 12.03 25.04 -8.47
C PRO A 85 12.90 24.26 -9.44
N SER A 86 13.10 24.85 -10.62
CA SER A 86 13.99 24.33 -11.63
C SER A 86 15.39 24.40 -11.04
N GLN A 87 16.04 23.24 -11.00
CA GLN A 87 17.48 23.11 -10.84
C GLN A 87 18.03 23.46 -9.45
N VAL A 88 18.09 22.43 -8.60
CA VAL A 88 19.27 22.26 -7.75
C VAL A 88 20.41 21.84 -8.69
N ASP A 89 21.47 22.64 -8.74
CA ASP A 89 22.61 22.46 -9.64
C ASP A 89 23.22 21.05 -9.58
N GLY A 90 23.02 20.29 -10.66
CA GLY A 90 24.09 19.69 -11.48
C GLY A 90 24.91 18.50 -10.95
N ASN A 91 24.92 18.16 -9.66
CA ASN A 91 25.70 17.01 -9.18
C ASN A 91 25.06 16.19 -8.06
N ASN A 92 23.83 16.53 -7.66
CA ASN A 92 23.06 15.71 -6.74
C ASN A 92 22.31 14.64 -7.54
N GLN A 93 23.08 13.71 -8.12
CA GLN A 93 22.51 12.48 -8.62
C GLN A 93 21.78 11.81 -7.46
N ALA A 94 20.45 11.73 -7.55
CA ALA A 94 19.65 10.91 -6.66
C ALA A 94 20.35 9.53 -6.54
N PRO A 95 20.49 8.99 -5.31
CA PRO A 95 21.14 7.71 -5.09
C PRO A 95 20.64 6.70 -6.11
N GLU A 96 21.52 5.85 -6.64
CA GLU A 96 21.16 4.91 -7.71
C GLU A 96 19.94 4.05 -7.33
N ALA A 97 19.81 3.71 -6.05
CA ALA A 97 18.65 3.06 -5.46
C ALA A 97 17.31 3.81 -5.69
N GLU A 98 17.31 5.14 -5.68
CA GLU A 98 16.10 5.94 -5.93
C GLU A 98 15.69 5.86 -7.41
N ARG A 99 16.64 5.80 -8.35
CA ARG A 99 16.33 5.79 -9.79
C ARG A 99 15.55 4.54 -10.20
N GLY A 100 15.83 3.40 -9.58
CA GLY A 100 15.08 2.15 -9.84
C GLY A 100 13.63 2.21 -9.36
N LEU A 101 13.36 2.99 -8.31
CA LEU A 101 12.07 3.11 -7.66
C LEU A 101 11.11 4.10 -8.34
N VAL A 102 11.62 5.07 -9.11
CA VAL A 102 10.76 6.07 -9.75
C VAL A 102 9.80 5.40 -10.74
N GLY A 103 8.49 5.64 -10.57
CA GLY A 103 7.44 5.09 -11.42
C GLY A 103 6.14 4.76 -10.67
N THR A 104 5.19 4.19 -11.41
CA THR A 104 3.93 3.69 -10.87
C THR A 104 4.06 2.22 -10.45
N TRP A 105 3.47 1.91 -9.31
CA TRP A 105 3.55 0.63 -8.62
C TRP A 105 2.17 0.22 -8.13
N HIS A 106 1.80 -1.05 -8.30
CA HIS A 106 0.50 -1.61 -7.96
C HIS A 106 0.62 -2.73 -6.92
N SER A 107 -0.25 -2.71 -5.92
CA SER A 107 -0.37 -3.80 -4.94
C SER A 107 -1.85 -4.09 -4.68
N SER A 108 -2.31 -5.31 -4.99
CA SER A 108 -3.71 -5.70 -4.96
C SER A 108 -4.34 -5.64 -3.56
N SER A 109 -3.83 -6.38 -2.59
CA SER A 109 -4.31 -6.38 -1.21
C SER A 109 -3.15 -6.78 -0.31
N CYS A 110 -3.06 -6.22 0.89
CA CYS A 110 -1.97 -6.55 1.80
C CYS A 110 -2.42 -6.56 3.26
N GLY A 111 -2.34 -7.73 3.89
CA GLY A 111 -2.79 -7.90 5.28
C GLY A 111 -4.23 -7.38 5.47
N PRO A 112 -4.46 -6.40 6.36
CA PRO A 112 -5.78 -5.83 6.59
C PRO A 112 -6.29 -4.90 5.47
N ARG A 113 -5.44 -4.53 4.50
CA ARG A 113 -5.85 -3.72 3.34
C ARG A 113 -6.53 -4.62 2.31
N ALA A 114 -7.85 -4.45 2.18
CA ALA A 114 -8.68 -5.23 1.27
C ALA A 114 -8.61 -4.81 -0.21
N TYR A 115 -8.12 -3.60 -0.50
CA TYR A 115 -8.22 -3.01 -1.84
C TYR A 115 -6.89 -2.59 -2.42
N GLU A 116 -6.86 -2.48 -3.75
CA GLU A 116 -5.67 -2.10 -4.50
C GLU A 116 -5.15 -0.73 -4.08
N ARG A 117 -3.83 -0.67 -3.96
CA ARG A 117 -3.08 0.56 -3.78
C ARG A 117 -2.21 0.77 -5.00
N VAL A 118 -2.36 1.94 -5.61
CA VAL A 118 -1.48 2.45 -6.65
C VAL A 118 -0.57 3.50 -6.02
N LEU A 119 0.74 3.33 -6.15
CA LEU A 119 1.78 4.18 -5.61
C LEU A 119 2.61 4.75 -6.77
N ASN A 120 2.70 6.06 -6.87
CA ASN A 120 3.56 6.76 -7.83
C ASN A 120 4.71 7.43 -7.08
N LEU A 121 5.93 6.93 -7.28
CA LEU A 121 7.17 7.51 -6.74
C LEU A 121 7.80 8.40 -7.81
N GLN A 122 7.93 9.69 -7.51
CA GLN A 122 8.49 10.69 -8.42
C GLN A 122 9.96 10.95 -8.08
N ALA A 123 10.76 11.25 -9.10
CA ALA A 123 12.13 11.71 -8.90
C ALA A 123 12.15 12.95 -7.98
N GLY A 124 13.09 12.99 -7.05
CA GLY A 124 13.18 14.09 -6.07
C GLY A 124 12.36 13.85 -4.80
N GLY A 125 12.04 12.59 -4.49
CA GLY A 125 11.47 12.21 -3.20
C GLY A 125 10.03 12.63 -2.97
N ARG A 126 9.19 12.79 -4.01
CA ARG A 126 7.74 13.03 -3.87
C ARG A 126 6.95 11.79 -4.22
N PHE A 127 5.82 11.57 -3.54
CA PHE A 127 4.94 10.46 -3.89
C PHE A 127 3.46 10.84 -3.89
N GLU A 128 2.70 10.07 -4.65
CA GLU A 128 1.25 10.03 -4.63
C GLU A 128 0.80 8.59 -4.45
N ALA A 129 -0.24 8.36 -3.65
CA ALA A 129 -0.81 7.05 -3.46
C ALA A 129 -2.33 7.12 -3.51
N SER A 130 -2.96 6.10 -4.09
CA SER A 130 -4.40 5.98 -4.16
C SER A 130 -4.81 4.57 -3.76
N ASP A 131 -5.75 4.49 -2.81
CA ASP A 131 -6.42 3.22 -2.50
C ASP A 131 -7.77 3.23 -3.21
N LEU A 132 -8.01 2.22 -4.04
CA LEU A 132 -9.36 1.95 -4.51
C LEU A 132 -10.19 1.52 -3.29
N VAL A 133 -11.44 1.93 -3.19
CA VAL A 133 -12.38 1.44 -2.17
C VAL A 133 -13.57 0.88 -2.92
N SER A 134 -14.00 -0.34 -2.58
CA SER A 134 -14.96 -1.13 -3.37
C SER A 134 -16.10 -0.27 -3.92
N PRO A 135 -16.48 -0.45 -5.19
CA PRO A 135 -17.80 -0.04 -5.63
C PRO A 135 -18.83 -0.82 -4.79
N CYS A 136 -19.92 -0.15 -4.45
CA CYS A 136 -20.98 -0.79 -3.69
C CYS A 136 -21.73 -1.80 -4.53
N PRO A 137 -22.04 -2.98 -3.98
CA PRO A 137 -22.95 -3.91 -4.63
C PRO A 137 -24.28 -3.19 -4.98
N PRO A 138 -24.94 -3.55 -6.09
CA PRO A 138 -26.24 -3.00 -6.42
C PRO A 138 -27.23 -3.15 -5.25
N GLY A 139 -27.94 -2.07 -4.91
CA GLY A 139 -28.90 -2.06 -3.81
C GLY A 139 -28.30 -1.91 -2.41
N VAL A 140 -26.98 -1.75 -2.28
CA VAL A 140 -26.29 -1.51 -1.01
C VAL A 140 -25.65 -0.13 -1.00
N THR A 141 -25.89 0.64 0.06
CA THR A 141 -25.12 1.87 0.31
C THR A 141 -23.91 1.51 1.15
N CYS A 142 -22.72 1.38 0.55
CA CYS A 142 -21.51 1.45 1.36
C CYS A 142 -21.35 2.88 1.82
N VAL A 143 -20.88 3.01 3.04
CA VAL A 143 -20.55 4.31 3.62
C VAL A 143 -19.48 5.01 2.76
N TRP A 144 -18.62 4.25 2.06
CA TRP A 144 -17.53 4.77 1.25
C TRP A 144 -17.40 4.00 -0.08
N SER A 145 -17.69 4.66 -1.19
CA SER A 145 -17.27 4.24 -2.54
C SER A 145 -16.35 5.33 -3.09
N GLY A 146 -15.16 4.99 -3.59
CA GLY A 146 -14.28 6.00 -4.20
C GLY A 146 -12.79 5.69 -4.10
N ILE A 147 -11.99 6.74 -4.16
CA ILE A 147 -10.52 6.68 -4.18
C ILE A 147 -10.00 7.50 -3.00
N VAL A 148 -9.24 6.87 -2.09
CA VAL A 148 -8.55 7.58 -1.01
C VAL A 148 -7.18 8.01 -1.52
N GLY A 149 -7.08 9.28 -1.95
CA GLY A 149 -5.84 9.90 -2.39
C GLY A 149 -4.96 10.36 -1.23
N ARG A 150 -3.65 10.14 -1.34
CA ARG A 150 -2.62 10.58 -0.40
C ARG A 150 -1.43 11.09 -1.17
N ARG A 151 -0.67 11.99 -0.56
CA ARG A 151 0.55 12.55 -1.13
C ARG A 151 1.55 12.86 -0.04
N GLY A 152 2.80 13.01 -0.43
CA GLY A 152 3.81 13.50 0.49
C GLY A 152 5.21 13.40 -0.08
N VAL A 153 6.17 13.24 0.82
CA VAL A 153 7.58 13.04 0.49
C VAL A 153 8.06 11.68 0.95
N TYR A 154 9.05 11.13 0.26
CA TYR A 154 9.73 9.91 0.64
C TYR A 154 11.25 10.10 0.61
N VAL A 155 11.96 9.33 1.42
CA VAL A 155 13.41 9.21 1.39
C VAL A 155 13.79 7.74 1.38
N VAL A 156 14.87 7.39 0.69
CA VAL A 156 15.42 6.03 0.67
C VAL A 156 16.59 5.96 1.64
N GLN A 157 16.54 5.02 2.59
CA GLN A 157 17.59 4.78 3.59
C GLN A 157 17.96 3.30 3.56
N GLY A 158 19.08 2.96 2.90
CA GLY A 158 19.45 1.55 2.70
C GLY A 158 18.41 0.82 1.86
N ASN A 159 17.77 -0.19 2.44
CA ASN A 159 16.68 -0.96 1.82
C ASN A 159 15.28 -0.54 2.29
N GLU A 160 15.15 0.60 2.95
CA GLU A 160 13.85 1.14 3.40
C GLU A 160 13.47 2.40 2.62
N ILE A 161 12.17 2.52 2.34
CA ILE A 161 11.52 3.72 1.82
C ILE A 161 10.73 4.32 2.97
N ILE A 162 11.10 5.50 3.43
CA ILE A 162 10.45 6.20 4.54
C ILE A 162 9.54 7.28 3.97
N PHE A 163 8.26 7.24 4.30
CA PHE A 163 7.23 8.15 3.83
C PHE A 163 6.87 9.20 4.88
N ARG A 164 6.52 10.40 4.42
CA ARG A 164 5.90 11.44 5.23
C ARG A 164 4.71 12.02 4.46
N LEU A 165 3.51 11.82 4.98
CA LEU A 165 2.28 12.34 4.40
C LEU A 165 2.23 13.87 4.52
N GLU A 166 1.78 14.52 3.44
CA GLU A 166 1.47 15.94 3.40
C GLU A 166 -0.05 16.15 3.44
N GLY A 167 -0.50 17.08 4.28
CA GLY A 167 -1.91 17.44 4.40
C GLY A 167 -2.65 16.68 5.52
N PRO A 168 -3.99 16.82 5.58
CA PRO A 168 -4.78 16.17 6.62
C PRO A 168 -4.73 14.66 6.46
N LYS A 169 -4.60 13.95 7.60
CA LYS A 169 -4.69 12.49 7.62
C LYS A 169 -6.08 12.07 7.14
N PRO A 170 -6.19 11.21 6.11
CA PRO A 170 -7.50 10.74 5.68
C PRO A 170 -8.17 9.99 6.83
N SER A 171 -9.44 10.30 7.07
CA SER A 171 -10.26 9.59 8.07
C SER A 171 -10.74 8.23 7.58
N GLN A 172 -10.47 7.89 6.32
CA GLN A 172 -10.98 6.71 5.63
C GLN A 172 -9.87 5.83 5.07
N GLY A 173 -10.20 4.55 4.90
CA GLY A 173 -9.32 3.53 4.36
C GLY A 173 -8.27 3.03 5.36
N THR A 174 -7.54 1.98 4.98
CA THR A 174 -6.40 1.49 5.76
C THR A 174 -5.34 2.58 5.86
N PRO A 175 -4.71 2.79 7.03
CA PRO A 175 -3.61 3.73 7.15
C PRO A 175 -2.53 3.48 6.09
N PHE A 176 -1.95 4.56 5.57
CA PHE A 176 -0.78 4.46 4.71
C PHE A 176 0.44 4.16 5.56
N PRO A 177 1.32 3.24 5.15
CA PRO A 177 2.49 2.89 5.95
C PRO A 177 3.49 4.04 5.96
N ASP A 178 4.09 4.29 7.12
CA ASP A 178 5.17 5.28 7.25
C ASP A 178 6.49 4.75 6.65
N LYS A 179 6.59 3.44 6.42
CA LYS A 179 7.76 2.80 5.82
C LYS A 179 7.39 1.58 4.96
N MET A 180 8.18 1.35 3.93
CA MET A 180 8.20 0.12 3.12
C MET A 180 9.64 -0.37 2.98
N VAL A 181 9.82 -1.63 2.62
CA VAL A 181 11.15 -2.16 2.26
C VAL A 181 11.27 -2.24 0.74
N ILE A 182 12.50 -2.25 0.23
CA ILE A 182 12.81 -2.56 -1.16
C ILE A 182 13.04 -4.06 -1.25
N ASP A 183 12.19 -4.73 -2.01
CA ASP A 183 12.31 -6.15 -2.29
C ASP A 183 13.59 -6.43 -3.11
N PRO A 184 14.49 -7.31 -2.66
CA PRO A 184 15.78 -7.52 -3.32
C PRO A 184 15.68 -8.27 -4.66
N GLU A 185 14.59 -8.99 -4.90
CA GLU A 185 14.41 -9.79 -6.13
C GLU A 185 13.86 -8.93 -7.27
N THR A 186 12.92 -8.05 -6.97
CA THR A 186 12.20 -7.22 -7.93
C THR A 186 12.69 -5.78 -7.96
N SER A 187 13.49 -5.36 -6.97
CA SER A 187 13.85 -3.95 -6.70
C SER A 187 12.63 -3.05 -6.51
N GLY A 188 11.44 -3.61 -6.23
CA GLY A 188 10.20 -2.89 -6.04
C GLY A 188 9.91 -2.56 -4.57
N PRO A 189 9.03 -1.59 -4.29
CA PRO A 189 8.52 -1.37 -2.95
C PRO A 189 7.76 -2.62 -2.45
N ALA A 190 7.87 -2.92 -1.16
CA ALA A 190 7.11 -3.97 -0.50
C ALA A 190 6.55 -3.51 0.84
N GLU A 191 5.26 -3.78 1.04
CA GLU A 191 4.58 -3.59 2.32
C GLU A 191 4.83 -4.79 3.22
N GLN A 192 5.23 -4.52 4.47
CA GLN A 192 5.29 -5.53 5.53
C GLN A 192 4.27 -5.18 6.61
N VAL A 193 3.23 -6.00 6.74
CA VAL A 193 2.14 -5.77 7.71
C VAL A 193 1.86 -7.05 8.49
N GLY A 194 2.34 -7.09 9.74
CA GLY A 194 2.31 -8.33 10.53
C GLY A 194 3.14 -9.42 9.86
N SER A 195 2.52 -10.55 9.52
CA SER A 195 3.13 -11.64 8.76
C SER A 195 2.98 -11.51 7.25
N ALA A 196 2.21 -10.53 6.75
CA ALA A 196 2.02 -10.34 5.31
C ALA A 196 3.20 -9.57 4.71
N TYR A 197 3.68 -10.05 3.56
CA TYR A 197 4.70 -9.41 2.74
C TYR A 197 4.17 -9.24 1.32
N CYS A 198 4.02 -8.00 0.86
CA CYS A 198 3.32 -7.70 -0.39
C CYS A 198 4.17 -6.81 -1.28
N VAL A 199 4.78 -7.42 -2.29
CA VAL A 199 5.60 -6.73 -3.28
C VAL A 199 4.71 -6.00 -4.27
N TYR A 200 5.06 -4.75 -4.56
CA TYR A 200 4.40 -3.97 -5.58
C TYR A 200 4.92 -4.35 -6.97
N LYS A 201 4.02 -4.41 -7.94
CA LYS A 201 4.33 -4.64 -9.34
C LYS A 201 4.42 -3.31 -10.07
N ARG A 202 5.49 -3.10 -10.82
CA ARG A 202 5.64 -1.90 -11.66
C ARG A 202 4.60 -1.90 -12.78
N GLU A 203 3.98 -0.76 -13.03
CA GLU A 203 3.23 -0.52 -14.26
C GLU A 203 4.20 -0.59 -15.44
N ARG A 204 3.84 -1.32 -16.50
CA ARG A 204 4.69 -1.54 -17.68
C ARG A 204 4.61 -0.40 -18.67
#